data_AF-A0A158SPZ2-F1
#
_entry.id   AF-A0A158SPZ2-F1
#
_cell.length_a   1.000
_cell.length_b   1.000
_cell.length_c   1.000
_cell.angle_alpha   90.00
_cell.angle_beta   90.00
_cell.angle_gamma   90.00
#
_symmetry.space_group_name_H-M   'P 1'
#
loop_
_entity.id
_entity.type
_entity.pdbx_description
1 polymer ?
#
loop_
_entity_poly.entity_id
_entity_poly.type
_entity_poly.pdbx_seq_one_letter_code
_entity_poly.pdbx_strand_id
1 'polypeptide(L)'
;MIGRTADGNYVGGTAALDFDFGSGTLTGSMYPLLSDGWDLSIDLGTYAFKDTSFAKGSTTFSGSFDVPGLPGEPSWFEGAFNGPQAAEVMARWQAPYLLEGKQGAMFGIMIGEK
;
A
#
# COMPACT_ATOMS: atom_id res chain seq x y z
N MET A 1 6.81 3.44 -4.02
CA MET A 1 6.15 2.12 -4.18
C MET A 1 6.43 1.60 -5.59
N ILE A 2 6.58 0.29 -5.77
CA ILE A 2 6.74 -0.36 -7.08
C ILE A 2 5.84 -1.61 -7.16
N GLY A 3 5.17 -1.81 -8.29
CA GLY A 3 4.28 -2.94 -8.50
C GLY A 3 3.92 -3.18 -9.97
N ARG A 4 2.96 -4.08 -10.17
CA ARG A 4 2.36 -4.39 -11.46
C ARG A 4 0.87 -4.69 -11.31
N THR A 5 0.14 -4.52 -12.40
CA THR A 5 -1.21 -5.06 -12.53
C THR A 5 -1.18 -6.54 -12.95
N ALA A 6 -2.30 -7.24 -12.76
CA ALA A 6 -2.44 -8.64 -13.18
C ALA A 6 -2.27 -8.84 -14.71
N ASP A 7 -2.58 -7.82 -15.51
CA ASP A 7 -2.38 -7.78 -16.96
C ASP A 7 -1.00 -7.22 -17.39
N GLY A 8 -0.13 -6.90 -16.43
CA GLY A 8 1.30 -6.65 -16.68
C GLY A 8 1.73 -5.19 -16.80
N ASN A 9 0.82 -4.23 -16.62
CA ASN A 9 1.14 -2.80 -16.60
C ASN A 9 1.94 -2.43 -15.35
N TYR A 10 2.82 -1.44 -15.46
CA TYR A 10 3.60 -0.95 -14.33
C TYR A 10 2.74 -0.12 -13.38
N VAL A 11 2.97 -0.31 -12.08
CA VAL A 11 2.36 0.50 -11.01
C VAL A 11 3.47 1.12 -10.18
N GLY A 12 3.35 2.41 -9.89
CA GLY A 12 4.25 3.14 -9.00
C GLY A 12 3.48 4.13 -8.15
N GLY A 13 4.15 5.18 -7.67
CA GLY A 13 3.57 6.18 -6.78
C GLY A 13 4.13 6.11 -5.35
N THR A 14 3.40 6.70 -4.41
CA THR A 14 3.88 6.94 -3.04
C THR A 14 3.06 6.20 -2.01
N ALA A 15 3.67 5.88 -0.88
CA ALA A 15 2.98 5.42 0.31
C ALA A 15 3.59 6.11 1.52
N ALA A 16 2.74 6.57 2.43
CA ALA A 16 3.13 7.15 3.71
C ALA A 16 2.52 6.29 4.82
N LEU A 17 3.36 5.84 5.75
CA LEU A 17 2.98 5.02 6.90
C LEU A 17 3.32 5.79 8.17
N ASP A 18 2.36 5.88 9.07
CA ASP A 18 2.51 6.55 10.37
C ASP A 18 2.33 5.51 11.48
N PHE A 19 3.41 5.27 12.23
CA PHE A 19 3.45 4.31 13.32
C PHE A 19 3.56 5.03 14.66
N ASP A 20 2.57 4.82 15.52
CA ASP A 20 2.70 5.13 16.94
C ASP A 20 3.11 3.86 17.70
N PHE A 21 4.41 3.76 17.98
CA PHE A 21 5.00 2.65 18.73
C PHE A 21 4.54 2.60 20.21
N GLY A 22 4.04 3.71 20.75
CA GLY A 22 3.55 3.80 22.13
C GLY A 22 2.16 3.18 22.29
N SER A 23 1.25 3.51 21.37
CA SER A 23 -0.12 2.97 21.35
C SER A 23 -0.26 1.67 20.56
N GLY A 24 0.71 1.33 19.69
CA GLY A 24 0.59 0.19 18.79
C GLY A 24 -0.48 0.48 17.73
N THR A 25 -0.39 1.63 17.06
CA THR A 25 -1.30 1.99 15.98
C THR A 25 -0.53 2.27 14.69
N LEU A 26 -1.12 1.87 13.58
CA LEU A 26 -0.64 2.14 12.23
C LEU A 26 -1.74 2.87 11.47
N THR A 27 -1.40 3.99 10.87
CA THR A 27 -2.26 4.69 9.91
C THR A 27 -1.46 5.08 8.68
N GLY A 28 -2.11 5.66 7.68
CA GLY A 28 -1.41 6.14 6.49
C GLY A 28 -2.24 6.04 5.23
N SER A 29 -1.57 6.26 4.11
CA SER A 29 -2.20 6.23 2.79
C SER A 29 -1.22 5.79 1.72
N MET A 30 -1.74 5.08 0.72
CA MET A 30 -1.05 4.75 -0.52
C MET A 30 -1.71 5.52 -1.66
N TYR A 31 -0.89 6.06 -2.56
CA TYR A 31 -1.31 6.79 -3.75
C TYR A 31 -0.68 6.12 -4.99
N PRO A 32 -1.35 5.10 -5.54
CA PRO A 32 -0.87 4.35 -6.68
C PRO A 32 -1.11 5.09 -8.01
N LEU A 33 -0.10 5.06 -8.87
CA LEU A 33 -0.13 5.55 -10.24
C LEU A 33 0.06 4.38 -11.20
N LEU A 34 -0.82 4.26 -12.18
CA LEU A 34 -0.72 3.28 -13.26
C LEU A 34 0.02 3.89 -14.46
N SER A 35 0.79 3.06 -15.16
CA SER A 35 1.46 3.50 -16.37
C SER A 35 0.51 3.60 -17.57
N ASP A 36 0.66 4.65 -18.36
CA ASP A 36 0.02 4.82 -19.68
C ASP A 36 0.86 4.24 -20.84
N GLY A 37 1.96 3.55 -20.51
CA GLY A 37 2.95 3.01 -21.45
C GLY A 37 4.19 3.87 -21.64
N TRP A 38 4.15 5.16 -21.24
CA TRP A 38 5.28 6.09 -21.34
C TRP A 38 5.74 6.61 -19.99
N ASP A 39 4.80 6.88 -19.08
CA ASP A 39 5.06 7.35 -17.72
C ASP A 39 4.06 6.75 -16.74
N LEU A 40 4.22 7.04 -15.44
CA LEU A 40 3.27 6.77 -14.37
C LEU A 40 2.36 7.99 -14.17
N SER A 41 1.29 8.07 -14.95
CA SER A 41 0.45 9.27 -15.07
C SER A 41 -1.02 9.06 -14.68
N ILE A 42 -1.50 7.82 -14.65
CA ILE A 42 -2.92 7.52 -14.40
C ILE A 42 -3.14 7.36 -12.88
N ASP A 43 -3.84 8.33 -12.29
CA ASP A 43 -4.21 8.34 -10.88
C ASP A 43 -5.33 7.32 -10.57
N LEU A 44 -5.08 6.43 -9.61
CA LEU A 44 -6.03 5.42 -9.15
C LEU A 44 -6.72 5.80 -7.82
N GLY A 45 -6.47 7.00 -7.31
CA GLY A 45 -7.02 7.56 -6.08
C GLY A 45 -6.17 7.30 -4.84
N THR A 46 -6.66 7.70 -3.67
CA THR A 46 -5.97 7.49 -2.38
C THR A 46 -6.53 6.29 -1.64
N TYR A 47 -5.66 5.38 -1.24
CA TYR A 47 -5.96 4.14 -0.55
C TYR A 47 -5.60 4.33 0.92
N ALA A 48 -6.59 4.56 1.77
CA ALA A 48 -6.35 4.68 3.20
C ALA A 48 -6.05 3.31 3.80
N PHE A 49 -5.07 3.24 4.70
CA PHE A 49 -4.79 2.01 5.45
C PHE A 49 -5.94 1.76 6.44
N LYS A 50 -6.48 0.55 6.47
CA LYS A 50 -7.57 0.15 7.37
C LYS A 50 -7.33 -1.26 7.93
N ASP A 51 -8.12 -1.63 8.93
CA ASP A 51 -8.05 -2.94 9.60
C ASP A 51 -6.61 -3.32 9.98
N THR A 52 -5.85 -2.32 10.45
CA THR A 52 -4.42 -2.42 10.66
C THR A 52 -4.10 -3.21 11.91
N SER A 53 -3.12 -4.11 11.82
CA SER A 53 -2.54 -4.83 12.94
C SER A 53 -1.08 -4.41 13.11
N PHE A 54 -0.81 -3.71 14.21
CA PHE A 54 0.53 -3.40 14.68
C PHE A 54 0.46 -3.39 16.21
N ALA A 55 1.24 -4.23 16.88
CA ALA A 55 1.25 -4.29 18.33
C ALA A 55 2.51 -3.62 18.89
N LYS A 56 2.40 -3.04 20.08
CA LYS A 56 3.56 -2.51 20.81
C LYS A 56 4.65 -3.58 20.93
N GLY A 57 5.86 -3.25 20.45
CA GLY A 57 7.01 -4.15 20.45
C GLY A 57 7.05 -5.17 19.30
N SER A 58 6.04 -5.17 18.42
CA SER A 58 6.07 -5.97 17.20
C SER A 58 7.08 -5.41 16.21
N THR A 59 7.75 -6.31 15.48
CA THR A 59 8.60 -5.96 14.34
C THR A 59 7.86 -6.08 13.00
N THR A 60 6.63 -6.56 13.03
CA THR A 60 5.78 -6.76 11.85
C THR A 60 4.46 -6.03 11.98
N PHE A 61 3.85 -5.77 10.82
CA PHE A 61 2.57 -5.09 10.70
C PHE A 61 1.79 -5.62 9.48
N SER A 62 0.48 -5.49 9.51
CA SER A 62 -0.39 -5.87 8.40
C SER A 62 -1.71 -5.09 8.40
N GLY A 63 -2.53 -5.28 7.38
CA GLY A 63 -3.86 -4.69 7.29
C GLY A 63 -4.42 -4.79 5.88
N SER A 64 -5.38 -3.93 5.57
CA SER A 64 -6.00 -3.80 4.25
C SER A 64 -6.15 -2.33 3.84
N PHE A 65 -6.76 -2.08 2.68
CA PHE A 65 -6.99 -0.73 2.18
C PHE A 65 -8.49 -0.41 2.08
N ASP A 66 -8.83 0.85 2.31
CA ASP A 66 -10.06 1.42 1.80
C ASP A 66 -9.83 1.85 0.34
N VAL A 67 -10.47 1.16 -0.60
CA VAL A 67 -10.20 1.29 -2.03
C VAL A 67 -11.25 2.21 -2.66
N PRO A 68 -10.83 3.33 -3.30
CA PRO A 68 -11.76 4.25 -3.95
C PRO A 68 -12.67 3.55 -4.97
N GLY A 69 -13.98 3.70 -4.79
CA GLY A 69 -14.99 3.13 -5.68
C GLY A 69 -15.23 1.62 -5.56
N LEU A 70 -14.49 0.92 -4.67
CA LEU A 70 -14.60 -0.53 -4.47
C LEU A 70 -14.70 -0.88 -2.97
N PRO A 71 -15.69 -0.35 -2.23
CA PRO A 71 -15.84 -0.63 -0.81
C PRO A 71 -16.10 -2.12 -0.59
N GLY A 72 -15.32 -2.74 0.30
CA GLY A 72 -15.46 -4.14 0.68
C GLY A 72 -14.74 -5.15 -0.23
N GLU A 73 -14.15 -4.72 -1.35
CA GLU A 73 -13.34 -5.62 -2.16
C GLU A 73 -12.05 -6.04 -1.41
N PRO A 74 -11.61 -7.31 -1.56
CA PRO A 74 -10.44 -7.81 -0.82
C PRO A 74 -9.16 -7.09 -1.20
N SER A 75 -8.43 -6.62 -0.18
CA SER A 75 -7.08 -6.08 -0.32
C SER A 75 -6.28 -6.40 0.93
N TRP A 76 -4.96 -6.40 0.82
CA TRP A 76 -4.09 -6.71 1.95
C TRP A 76 -2.70 -6.10 1.79
N PHE A 77 -2.05 -5.85 2.92
CA PHE A 77 -0.63 -5.62 3.01
C PHE A 77 -0.06 -6.31 4.25
N GLU A 78 1.22 -6.65 4.17
CA GLU A 78 2.01 -7.11 5.32
C GLU A 78 3.47 -6.69 5.14
N GLY A 79 4.10 -6.32 6.24
CA GLY A 79 5.45 -5.80 6.24
C GLY A 79 6.18 -5.95 7.57
N ALA A 80 7.42 -5.50 7.55
CA ALA A 80 8.31 -5.51 8.70
C ALA A 80 9.18 -4.25 8.74
N PHE A 81 9.58 -3.89 9.95
CA PHE A 81 10.65 -2.93 10.17
C PHE A 81 12.00 -3.60 9.93
N ASN A 82 12.92 -2.86 9.33
CA ASN A 82 14.28 -3.28 9.02
C ASN A 82 15.28 -2.24 9.55
N GLY A 83 16.52 -2.68 9.74
CA GLY A 83 17.60 -1.85 10.28
C GLY A 83 17.48 -1.53 11.78
N PRO A 84 18.54 -0.97 12.39
CA PRO A 84 18.51 -0.52 13.78
C PRO A 84 17.41 0.51 13.99
N GLN A 85 16.72 0.42 15.14
CA GLN A 85 15.68 1.39 15.54
C GLN A 85 14.53 1.55 14.52
N ALA A 86 14.24 0.51 13.73
CA ALA A 86 13.19 0.54 12.71
C ALA A 86 13.37 1.68 11.68
N ALA A 87 14.61 1.91 11.24
CA ALA A 87 14.95 2.97 10.30
C ALA A 87 14.33 2.78 8.91
N GLU A 88 14.00 1.54 8.54
CA GLU A 88 13.47 1.17 7.24
C GLU A 88 12.21 0.32 7.39
N VAL A 89 11.32 0.36 6.40
CA VAL A 89 10.16 -0.53 6.29
C VAL A 89 10.13 -1.18 4.92
N MET A 90 9.73 -2.45 4.88
CA MET A 90 9.42 -3.16 3.64
C MET A 90 8.10 -3.90 3.81
N ALA A 91 7.21 -3.76 2.83
CA ALA A 91 5.91 -4.42 2.84
C ALA A 91 5.54 -4.92 1.44
N ARG A 92 4.89 -6.08 1.37
CA ARG A 92 4.20 -6.54 0.16
C ARG A 92 2.71 -6.23 0.27
N TRP A 93 2.07 -6.02 -0.87
CA TRP A 93 0.68 -5.60 -0.93
C TRP A 93 -0.04 -6.10 -2.17
N GLN A 94 -1.36 -6.18 -2.07
CA GLN A 94 -2.28 -6.41 -3.17
C GLN A 94 -3.56 -5.59 -2.95
N ALA A 95 -4.03 -4.93 -4.01
CA ALA A 95 -5.29 -4.20 -3.99
C ALA A 95 -5.98 -4.24 -5.36
N PRO A 96 -7.31 -4.20 -5.42
CA PRO A 96 -8.03 -3.90 -6.64
C PRO A 96 -7.95 -2.40 -6.95
N TYR A 97 -8.31 -2.02 -8.17
CA TYR A 97 -8.50 -0.62 -8.56
C TYR A 97 -9.68 -0.50 -9.52
N LEU A 98 -10.28 0.68 -9.61
CA LEU A 98 -11.34 0.98 -10.56
C LEU A 98 -10.85 2.07 -11.53
N LEU A 99 -10.80 1.74 -12.81
CA LEU A 99 -10.43 2.68 -13.87
C LEU A 99 -11.53 2.69 -14.94
N GLU A 100 -12.15 3.85 -15.17
CA GLU A 100 -13.23 4.01 -16.16
C GLU A 100 -14.36 2.96 -16.03
N GLY A 101 -14.70 2.60 -14.79
CA GLY A 101 -15.75 1.61 -14.49
C GLY A 101 -15.31 0.15 -14.64
N LYS A 102 -14.03 -0.12 -14.97
CA LYS A 102 -13.47 -1.47 -15.03
C LYS A 102 -12.61 -1.74 -13.81
N GLN A 103 -12.88 -2.86 -13.15
CA GLN A 103 -12.08 -3.32 -12.02
C GLN A 103 -10.85 -4.07 -12.54
N GLY A 104 -9.69 -3.73 -11.98
CA GLY A 104 -8.44 -4.46 -12.15
C GLY A 104 -7.84 -4.84 -10.79
N ALA A 105 -6.71 -5.54 -10.83
CA ALA A 105 -5.94 -5.90 -9.64
C ALA A 105 -4.48 -5.50 -9.82
N MET A 106 -3.86 -5.06 -8.73
CA MET A 106 -2.46 -4.66 -8.65
C MET A 106 -1.80 -5.21 -7.39
N PHE A 107 -0.50 -5.42 -7.47
CA PHE A 107 0.32 -5.95 -6.39
C PHE A 107 1.75 -5.43 -6.50
N GLY A 108 2.50 -5.48 -5.40
CA GLY A 108 3.87 -5.02 -5.41
C GLY A 108 4.54 -4.98 -4.04
N ILE A 109 5.56 -4.13 -3.96
CA ILE A 109 6.34 -3.87 -2.76
C ILE A 109 6.33 -2.37 -2.45
N MET A 110 6.23 -2.04 -1.18
CA MET A 110 6.51 -0.72 -0.61
C MET A 110 7.82 -0.81 0.16
N ILE A 111 8.70 0.16 -0.06
CA ILE A 111 9.92 0.35 0.71
C ILE A 111 9.88 1.80 1.17
N GLY A 112 10.16 2.03 2.45
CA GLY A 112 10.18 3.35 3.04
C GLY A 112 11.32 3.48 4.04
N GLU A 113 11.76 4.70 4.24
CA GLU A 113 12.73 5.12 5.24
C GLU A 113 12.10 6.23 6.08
N LYS A 114 12.61 6.41 7.29
CA LYS A 114 12.15 7.46 8.21
C LYS A 114 12.48 8.88 7.74
#